data_AF-A0A6M3LBS4-F1
#
_entry.id   AF-A0A6M3LBS4-F1
#
_cell.length_a   1.000
_cell.length_b   1.000
_cell.length_c   1.000
_cell.angle_alpha   90.00
_cell.angle_beta   90.00
_cell.angle_gamma   90.00
#
_symmetry.space_group_name_H-M   'P 1'
#
loop_
_entity.id
_entity.type
_entity.pdbx_description
1 polymer ?
#
loop_
_entity_poly.entity_id
_entity_poly.type
_entity_poly.pdbx_seq_one_letter_code
_entity_poly.pdbx_strand_id
1 'polypeptide(L)'
;MKFIAVAASLTKPDSNGEAFSLEALQQITEQCKGKPIHVNFDTTKPPIGIVSSGKVIDDKVEIKGELFPYAYPKNGFIVPGYSVEKSSTENNVQIHTDIKLMDFGLTQMPSDRNITEIKEDDT
;
A
#
# COMPACT_ATOMS: atom_id res chain seq x y z
N MET A 1 2.57 -6.19 16.69
CA MET A 1 2.72 -7.36 15.79
C MET A 1 3.50 -6.90 14.58
N LYS A 2 4.70 -7.46 14.34
CA LYS A 2 5.43 -7.20 13.10
C LYS A 2 4.70 -7.86 11.94
N PHE A 3 4.74 -7.25 10.76
CA PHE A 3 4.07 -7.81 9.60
C PHE A 3 4.86 -7.66 8.31
N ILE A 4 4.44 -8.45 7.33
CA ILE A 4 4.80 -8.35 5.91
C ILE A 4 3.55 -8.43 5.04
N ALA A 5 3.47 -7.62 3.99
CA ALA A 5 2.36 -7.62 3.03
C ALA A 5 2.77 -7.04 1.67
N VAL A 6 2.17 -7.52 0.59
CA VAL A 6 2.16 -6.82 -0.69
C VAL A 6 1.09 -5.74 -0.65
N ALA A 7 1.48 -4.49 -0.88
CA ALA A 7 0.60 -3.32 -0.78
C ALA A 7 0.22 -2.69 -2.13
N ALA A 8 0.96 -2.96 -3.21
CA ALA A 8 0.66 -2.45 -4.56
C ALA A 8 1.34 -3.30 -5.66
N SER A 9 0.88 -3.21 -6.92
CA SER A 9 1.50 -3.87 -8.08
C SER A 9 1.48 -3.04 -9.38
N LEU A 10 2.45 -3.29 -10.28
CA LEU A 10 2.82 -2.44 -11.43
C LEU A 10 2.15 -2.81 -12.76
N THR A 11 1.49 -3.95 -12.89
CA THR A 11 1.19 -4.48 -14.24
C THR A 11 -0.24 -4.90 -14.48
N LYS A 12 -1.10 -4.74 -13.48
CA LYS A 12 -2.52 -5.07 -13.62
C LYS A 12 -3.35 -3.87 -13.20
N PRO A 13 -4.24 -3.41 -14.09
CA PRO A 13 -5.28 -2.48 -13.69
C PRO A 13 -6.02 -3.06 -12.50
N ASP A 14 -6.23 -2.24 -11.48
CA ASP A 14 -7.11 -2.56 -10.39
C ASP A 14 -8.58 -2.62 -10.87
N SER A 15 -9.52 -2.85 -9.96
CA SER A 15 -10.95 -2.87 -10.31
C SER A 15 -11.49 -1.55 -10.90
N ASN A 16 -10.75 -0.45 -10.77
CA ASN A 16 -11.11 0.88 -11.26
C ASN A 16 -10.44 1.21 -12.60
N GLY A 17 -9.60 0.33 -13.13
CA GLY A 17 -8.85 0.59 -14.37
C GLY A 17 -7.58 1.42 -14.15
N GLU A 18 -7.06 1.45 -12.92
CA GLU A 18 -5.86 2.19 -12.56
C GLU A 18 -4.66 1.25 -12.34
N ALA A 19 -3.47 1.68 -12.73
CA ALA A 19 -2.23 0.95 -12.49
C ALA A 19 -1.11 1.92 -12.07
N PHE A 20 -0.07 1.37 -11.44
CA PHE A 20 1.15 2.14 -11.15
C PHE A 20 2.20 1.89 -12.22
N SER A 21 3.01 2.91 -12.52
CA SER A 21 4.30 2.72 -13.20
C SER A 21 5.39 2.25 -12.22
N LEU A 22 6.54 1.82 -12.75
CA LEU A 22 7.61 1.28 -11.93
C LEU A 22 8.19 2.37 -11.03
N GLU A 23 8.30 3.57 -11.60
CA GLU A 23 8.69 4.79 -10.92
C GLU A 23 7.74 5.09 -9.76
N ALA A 24 6.43 4.98 -9.96
CA ALA A 24 5.46 5.19 -8.89
C ALA A 24 5.58 4.13 -7.78
N LEU A 25 5.83 2.85 -8.10
CA LEU A 25 6.11 1.84 -7.07
C LEU A 25 7.39 2.13 -6.29
N GLN A 26 8.44 2.58 -6.98
CA GLN A 26 9.70 2.99 -6.33
C GLN A 26 9.46 4.15 -5.36
N GLN A 27 8.67 5.14 -5.76
CA GLN A 27 8.26 6.24 -4.89
C GLN A 27 7.53 5.77 -3.64
N ILE A 28 6.67 4.74 -3.72
CA ILE A 28 6.06 4.13 -2.53
C ILE A 28 7.16 3.60 -1.61
N THR A 29 8.11 2.82 -2.13
CA THR A 29 9.17 2.22 -1.30
C THR A 29 10.07 3.26 -0.64
N GLU A 30 10.39 4.35 -1.32
CA GLU A 30 11.21 5.45 -0.79
C GLU A 30 10.48 6.25 0.29
N GLN A 31 9.18 6.47 0.12
CA GLN A 31 8.37 7.32 1.00
C GLN A 31 7.71 6.56 2.16
N CYS A 32 7.66 5.21 2.12
CA CYS A 32 6.84 4.43 3.06
C CYS A 32 7.37 4.36 4.49
N LYS A 33 8.68 4.55 4.71
CA LYS A 33 9.27 4.41 6.05
C LYS A 33 8.70 5.46 7.00
N GLY A 34 8.18 5.00 8.12
CA GLY A 34 7.56 5.83 9.15
C GLY A 34 6.13 6.27 8.83
N LYS A 35 5.55 5.83 7.70
CA LYS A 35 4.17 6.20 7.35
C LYS A 35 3.17 5.49 8.27
N PRO A 36 2.19 6.22 8.79
CA PRO A 36 1.17 5.65 9.66
C PRO A 36 0.21 4.76 8.87
N ILE A 37 -0.36 3.79 9.56
CA ILE A 37 -1.43 2.93 9.05
C ILE A 37 -2.71 3.30 9.81
N HIS A 38 -3.77 3.65 9.09
CA HIS A 38 -5.08 3.99 9.66
C HIS A 38 -6.13 2.97 9.21
N VAL A 39 -7.13 2.71 10.05
CA VAL A 39 -8.30 1.91 9.64
C VAL A 39 -9.10 2.69 8.61
N ASN A 40 -9.29 2.14 7.41
CA ASN A 40 -10.04 2.80 6.32
C ASN A 40 -9.61 4.25 6.06
N PHE A 41 -8.32 4.58 6.21
CA PHE A 41 -7.79 5.94 6.05
C PHE A 41 -8.40 6.99 6.99
N ASP A 42 -8.99 6.59 8.11
CA ASP A 42 -9.55 7.51 9.11
C ASP A 42 -8.43 8.18 9.93
N THR A 43 -7.94 9.30 9.40
CA THR A 43 -6.90 10.13 10.03
C THR A 43 -7.39 10.91 11.25
N THR A 44 -8.70 10.90 11.54
CA THR A 44 -9.24 11.49 12.77
C THR A 44 -9.00 10.62 14.00
N LYS A 45 -8.68 9.34 13.78
CA LYS A 45 -8.33 8.37 14.82
C LYS A 45 -6.82 8.14 14.88
N PRO A 46 -6.30 7.70 16.04
CA PRO A 46 -4.91 7.29 16.15
C PRO A 46 -4.55 6.20 15.11
N PRO A 47 -3.32 6.22 14.59
CA PRO A 47 -2.84 5.15 13.72
C PRO A 47 -2.83 3.82 14.47
N ILE A 48 -3.06 2.75 13.72
CA ILE A 48 -3.05 1.37 14.20
C ILE A 48 -1.73 0.65 13.95
N GLY A 49 -0.78 1.31 13.29
CA GLY A 49 0.52 0.77 13.02
C GLY A 49 1.38 1.75 12.23
N ILE A 50 2.57 1.29 11.88
CA ILE A 50 3.57 2.06 11.15
C ILE A 50 4.32 1.15 10.18
N VAL A 51 4.59 1.66 8.98
CA VAL A 51 5.42 0.97 7.99
C VAL A 51 6.89 1.26 8.28
N SER A 52 7.73 0.22 8.33
CA SER A 52 9.16 0.33 8.64
C SER A 52 10.04 0.34 7.38
N SER A 53 9.60 -0.33 6.32
CA SER A 53 10.35 -0.43 5.05
C SER A 53 9.46 -0.96 3.93
N GLY A 54 9.89 -0.72 2.69
CA GLY A 54 9.31 -1.34 1.51
C GLY A 54 10.38 -1.65 0.47
N LYS A 55 10.08 -2.57 -0.44
CA LYS A 55 10.90 -2.89 -1.61
C LYS A 55 10.03 -3.35 -2.76
N VAL A 56 10.52 -3.19 -3.99
CA VAL A 56 9.90 -3.76 -5.17
C VAL A 56 10.43 -5.19 -5.38
N ILE A 57 9.53 -6.17 -5.50
CA ILE A 57 9.82 -7.57 -5.86
C ILE A 57 8.82 -7.99 -6.93
N ASP A 58 9.30 -8.47 -8.09
CA ASP A 58 8.46 -9.01 -9.16
C ASP A 58 7.24 -8.11 -9.46
N ASP A 59 7.50 -6.82 -9.72
CA ASP A 59 6.49 -5.81 -10.04
C ASP A 59 5.48 -5.51 -8.91
N LYS A 60 5.83 -5.81 -7.66
CA LYS A 60 5.00 -5.58 -6.48
C LYS A 60 5.76 -4.83 -5.41
N VAL A 61 5.06 -3.99 -4.66
CA VAL A 61 5.60 -3.38 -3.45
C VAL A 61 5.29 -4.28 -2.28
N GLU A 62 6.33 -4.92 -1.73
CA GLU A 62 6.28 -5.58 -0.43
C GLU A 62 6.66 -4.56 0.65
N ILE A 63 5.80 -4.41 1.66
CA ILE A 63 6.06 -3.58 2.84
C ILE A 63 6.21 -4.45 4.09
N LYS A 64 6.98 -3.93 5.03
CA LYS A 64 7.07 -4.43 6.40
C LYS A 64 6.72 -3.34 7.38
N GLY A 65 6.23 -3.71 8.55
CA GLY A 65 5.93 -2.75 9.60
C GLY A 65 5.50 -3.40 10.90
N GLU A 66 4.89 -2.59 11.75
CA GLU A 66 4.34 -3.03 13.03
C GLU A 66 2.91 -2.51 13.20
N LEU A 67 1.99 -3.40 13.57
CA LEU A 67 0.66 -3.06 14.08
C LEU A 67 0.68 -2.97 15.60
N PHE A 68 0.00 -1.96 16.16
CA PHE A 68 -0.09 -1.75 17.59
C PHE A 68 -1.05 -2.74 18.26
N PRO A 69 -0.82 -3.12 19.53
CA PRO A 69 -1.49 -4.26 20.18
C PRO A 69 -3.02 -4.18 20.25
N TYR A 70 -3.57 -2.97 20.29
CA TYR A 70 -5.02 -2.72 20.39
C TYR A 70 -5.75 -2.79 19.05
N ALA A 71 -5.03 -2.93 17.94
CA ALA A 71 -5.58 -2.89 16.60
C ALA A 71 -5.39 -4.23 15.89
N TYR A 72 -6.26 -5.20 16.20
CA TYR A 72 -6.14 -6.56 15.66
C TYR A 72 -7.35 -6.99 14.83
N PRO A 73 -7.49 -6.51 13.60
CA PRO A 73 -8.21 -7.24 12.58
C PRO A 73 -7.27 -8.29 11.98
N LYS A 74 -7.50 -9.57 12.32
CA LYS A 74 -6.68 -10.71 11.83
C LYS A 74 -6.70 -10.88 10.30
N ASN A 75 -7.65 -10.25 9.60
CA ASN A 75 -7.95 -10.50 8.19
C ASN A 75 -8.05 -9.17 7.41
N GLY A 76 -6.94 -8.44 7.30
CA GLY A 76 -6.91 -7.14 6.62
C GLY A 76 -5.79 -7.05 5.59
N PHE A 77 -5.94 -6.08 4.70
CA PHE A 77 -4.99 -5.74 3.65
C PHE A 77 -4.50 -4.32 3.89
N ILE A 78 -3.21 -4.08 3.73
CA ILE A 78 -2.62 -2.75 3.84
C ILE A 78 -2.41 -2.21 2.42
N VAL A 79 -2.99 -1.04 2.15
CA VAL A 79 -2.97 -0.40 0.85
C VAL A 79 -2.44 1.04 0.99
N PRO A 80 -1.71 1.58 0.01
CA PRO A 80 -1.19 2.95 0.08
C PRO A 80 -2.30 3.97 -0.11
N GLY A 81 -2.25 5.06 0.64
CA GLY A 81 -3.01 6.29 0.40
C GLY A 81 -2.09 7.31 -0.25
N TYR A 82 -2.45 7.81 -1.42
CA TYR A 82 -1.58 8.66 -2.23
C TYR A 82 -2.37 9.75 -2.96
N SER A 83 -1.68 10.86 -3.26
CA SER A 83 -2.13 11.79 -4.30
C SER A 83 -1.41 11.51 -5.61
N VAL A 84 -2.14 11.62 -6.72
CA VAL A 84 -1.58 11.50 -8.07
C VAL A 84 -1.15 12.88 -8.53
N GLU A 85 0.15 13.05 -8.76
CA GLU A 85 0.72 14.30 -9.27
C GLU A 85 0.81 14.25 -10.81
N LYS A 86 1.07 13.05 -11.36
CA LYS A 86 1.10 12.82 -12.81
C LYS A 86 0.62 11.41 -13.17
N SER A 87 -0.16 11.33 -14.24
CA SER A 87 -0.59 10.07 -14.84
C SER A 87 -0.54 10.14 -16.37
N SER A 88 -0.62 8.97 -17.00
CA SER A 88 -0.77 8.78 -18.43
C SER A 88 -1.92 7.80 -18.70
N THR A 89 -2.35 7.68 -19.95
CA THR A 89 -3.40 6.74 -20.33
C THR A 89 -2.92 5.88 -21.48
N GLU A 90 -2.95 4.57 -21.28
CA GLU A 90 -2.55 3.58 -22.27
C GLU A 90 -3.59 2.46 -22.30
N ASN A 91 -4.12 2.11 -23.48
CA ASN A 91 -5.10 1.02 -23.63
C ASN A 91 -6.32 1.11 -22.68
N ASN A 92 -6.83 2.33 -22.44
CA ASN A 92 -7.91 2.63 -21.47
C ASN A 92 -7.57 2.35 -20.00
N VAL A 93 -6.29 2.22 -19.66
CA VAL A 93 -5.78 2.11 -18.29
C VAL A 93 -5.15 3.45 -17.91
N GLN A 94 -5.52 3.98 -16.75
CA GLN A 94 -4.82 5.14 -16.18
C GLN A 94 -3.58 4.66 -15.43
N ILE A 95 -2.40 5.04 -15.92
CA ILE A 95 -1.12 4.66 -15.33
C ILE A 95 -0.57 5.84 -14.54
N HIS A 96 -0.51 5.70 -13.23
CA HIS A 96 0.07 6.69 -12.32
C HIS A 96 1.59 6.64 -12.38
N THR A 97 2.23 7.74 -12.75
CA THR A 97 3.69 7.82 -12.97
C THR A 97 4.41 8.65 -11.93
N ASP A 98 3.69 9.54 -11.25
CA ASP A 98 4.23 10.37 -10.17
C ASP A 98 3.17 10.51 -9.08
N ILE A 99 3.52 10.11 -7.87
CA ILE A 99 2.64 10.08 -6.72
C ILE A 99 3.34 10.62 -5.48
N LYS A 100 2.52 11.14 -4.56
CA LYS A 100 2.95 11.46 -3.21
C LYS A 100 2.26 10.53 -2.23
N LEU A 101 3.05 9.73 -1.53
CA LEU A 101 2.55 8.82 -0.53
C LEU A 101 2.16 9.61 0.73
N MET A 102 0.92 9.46 1.16
CA MET A 102 0.35 10.19 2.30
C MET A 102 0.45 9.32 3.56
N ASP A 103 -0.25 8.19 3.53
CA ASP A 103 -0.39 7.23 4.62
C ASP A 103 -0.68 5.82 4.06
N PHE A 104 -1.06 4.89 4.93
CA PHE A 104 -1.57 3.59 4.54
C PHE A 104 -2.94 3.35 5.17
N GLY A 105 -3.80 2.66 4.42
CA GLY A 105 -5.12 2.24 4.86
C GLY A 105 -5.14 0.75 5.11
N LEU A 106 -5.75 0.34 6.22
CA LEU A 106 -6.20 -1.03 6.41
C LEU A 106 -7.61 -1.18 5.84
N THR A 107 -7.78 -2.06 4.86
CA THR A 107 -9.06 -2.41 4.23
C THR A 107 -9.33 -3.91 4.32
N GLN A 108 -10.60 -4.31 4.18
CA GLN A 108 -11.00 -5.71 4.02
C GLN A 108 -11.13 -6.14 2.56
N MET A 109 -11.23 -5.18 1.63
CA MET A 109 -11.47 -5.44 0.21
C MET A 109 -10.59 -4.50 -0.63
N PRO A 110 -9.34 -4.89 -0.95
CA PRO A 110 -8.48 -4.12 -1.83
C PRO A 110 -8.99 -4.14 -3.28
N SER A 111 -8.79 -3.05 -4.02
CA SER A 111 -9.13 -2.99 -5.46
C SER A 111 -8.14 -3.78 -6.32
N ASP A 112 -6.85 -3.78 -5.95
CA ASP A 112 -5.82 -4.60 -6.59
C ASP A 112 -5.83 -6.03 -6.00
N ARG A 113 -6.11 -7.01 -6.86
CA ARG A 113 -6.21 -8.43 -6.52
C ARG A 113 -4.87 -9.09 -6.19
N ASN A 114 -3.75 -8.41 -6.42
CA ASN A 114 -2.41 -8.92 -6.11
C ASN A 114 -1.95 -8.54 -4.70
N ILE A 115 -2.68 -7.66 -4.01
CA ILE A 115 -2.42 -7.27 -2.63
C ILE A 115 -2.68 -8.48 -1.73
N THR A 116 -1.79 -8.72 -0.78
CA THR A 116 -1.88 -9.88 0.12
C THR A 116 -2.41 -9.48 1.48
N GLU A 117 -3.08 -10.40 2.15
CA GLU A 117 -3.39 -10.24 3.58
C GLU A 117 -2.11 -10.01 4.38
N ILE A 118 -2.24 -9.26 5.48
CA ILE A 118 -1.19 -9.06 6.46
C ILE A 118 -0.77 -10.42 7.01
N LYS A 119 0.52 -10.74 6.93
CA LYS A 119 1.10 -11.92 7.58
C LYS A 119 1.99 -11.47 8.73
N GLU A 120 1.94 -12.20 9.83
CA GLU A 120 2.90 -12.02 10.92
C GLU A 120 4.32 -12.31 10.41
N ASP A 121 5.25 -11.41 10.74
CA ASP A 121 6.67 -11.59 10.42
C ASP A 121 7.39 -12.09 11.68
N ASP A 122 7.63 -13.41 11.72
CA ASP A 122 8.25 -14.12 12.86
C ASP A 122 9.78 -13.89 12.97
N THR A 123 10.35 -12.99 12.16
CA THR A 123 11.80 -12.71 12.11
C THR A 123 12.30 -11.61 13.07
#